data_AF-A0A6H3FA70-F1
#
_entry.id   AF-A0A6H3FA70-F1
#
_cell.length_a   1.000
_cell.length_b   1.000
_cell.length_c   1.000
_cell.angle_alpha   90.00
_cell.angle_beta   90.00
_cell.angle_gamma   90.00
#
_symmetry.space_group_name_H-M   'P 1'
#
loop_
_entity.id
_entity.type
_entity.pdbx_description
1 polymer ?
#
loop_
_entity_poly.entity_id
_entity_poly.type
_entity_poly.pdbx_seq_one_letter_code
_entity_poly.pdbx_strand_id
1 'polypeptide(L)' 'MKRSRFTEEQIIGILRQAEAGVRVVDLCRQNGISDATFYK' A
#
# COMPACT_ATOMS: atom_id res chain seq x y z
N MET A 1 3.65 21.48 3.74
CA MET A 1 3.70 20.13 3.15
C MET A 1 2.39 19.42 3.50
N LYS A 2 1.66 18.87 2.53
CA LYS A 2 0.49 18.01 2.84
C LYS A 2 0.99 16.84 3.68
N ARG A 3 0.35 16.59 4.83
CA ARG A 3 0.64 15.36 5.58
C ARG A 3 0.31 14.17 4.68
N SER A 4 1.25 13.22 4.59
CA SER A 4 0.96 11.94 3.94
C SER A 4 -0.20 11.27 4.68
N ARG A 5 -1.09 10.63 3.92
CA ARG A 5 -2.20 9.85 4.47
C ARG A 5 -1.71 8.58 5.18
N PHE A 6 -0.53 8.11 4.81
CA PHE A 6 0.11 6.92 5.36
C PHE A 6 1.46 7.29 6.00
N THR A 7 1.75 6.63 7.11
CA THR A 7 3.08 6.61 7.74
C THR A 7 4.03 5.71 6.92
N GLU A 8 5.33 5.90 7.10
CA GLU A 8 6.34 5.10 6.40
C GLU A 8 6.24 3.62 6.80
N GLU A 9 5.95 3.35 8.07
CA GLU A 9 5.76 2.01 8.62
C GLU A 9 4.56 1.31 7.97
N GLN A 10 3.46 2.04 7.72
CA GLN A 10 2.30 1.51 7.01
C GLN A 10 2.64 1.16 5.56
N ILE A 11 3.41 2.00 4.86
CA ILE A 11 3.84 1.74 3.48
C ILE A 11 4.71 0.48 3.43
N ILE A 12 5.72 0.38 4.30
CA ILE A 12 6.60 -0.79 4.40
C ILE A 12 5.79 -2.06 4.71
N GLY A 13 4.80 -1.97 5.60
CA GLY A 13 3.92 -3.09 5.94
C GLY A 13 3.10 -3.60 4.75
N ILE A 14 2.59 -2.69 3.92
CA ILE A 14 1.84 -3.04 2.70
C ILE A 14 2.77 -3.70 1.67
N LEU A 15 3.98 -3.17 1.47
CA LEU A 15 4.95 -3.73 0.53
C LEU A 15 5.40 -5.15 0.93
N ARG A 16 5.67 -5.38 2.22
CA ARG A 16 6.03 -6.72 2.73
C ARG A 16 4.93 -7.75 2.52
N GLN A 17 3.65 -7.36 2.60
CA GLN A 17 2.54 -8.27 2.30
C GLN A 17 2.52 -8.66 0.83
N ALA A 18 2.81 -7.72 -0.08
CA ALA A 18 2.94 -8.02 -1.49
C ALA A 18 4.12 -8.96 -1.76
N GLU A 19 5.28 -8.72 -1.13
CA GLU A 19 6.45 -9.61 -1.20
C GLU A 19 6.16 -11.02 -0.65
N ALA A 20 5.30 -11.12 0.37
CA ALA A 20 4.82 -12.39 0.92
C ALA A 20 3.78 -13.10 0.02
N GLY A 21 3.44 -12.53 -1.14
CA GLY A 21 2.54 -13.13 -2.13
C GLY A 21 1.07 -12.75 -1.99
N VAL A 22 0.73 -11.77 -1.13
CA VAL A 22 -0.64 -11.24 -1.08
C VAL A 22 -0.92 -10.48 -2.38
N ARG A 23 -2.09 -10.72 -2.98
CA ARG A 23 -2.46 -10.07 -4.24
C ARG A 23 -2.59 -8.56 -4.03
N VAL A 24 -1.91 -7.78 -4.87
CA VAL A 24 -1.93 -6.31 -4.84
C VAL A 24 -3.36 -5.75 -4.91
N VAL A 25 -4.26 -6.40 -5.63
CA VAL A 25 -5.67 -5.97 -5.71
C VAL A 25 -6.39 -6.01 -4.36
N ASP A 26 -6.05 -6.97 -3.50
CA ASP A 26 -6.65 -7.11 -2.17
C ASP A 26 -6.04 -6.07 -1.22
N LEU A 27 -4.73 -5.84 -1.31
CA LEU A 27 -4.04 -4.76 -0.59
C LEU A 27 -4.60 -3.39 -0.94
N CYS A 28 -4.83 -3.12 -2.23
CA CYS A 28 -5.40 -1.87 -2.70
C CYS A 28 -6.80 -1.63 -2.14
N ARG A 29 -7.67 -2.66 -2.17
CA ARG A 29 -9.03 -2.60 -1.61
C ARG A 29 -9.01 -2.38 -0.10
N GLN A 30 -8.18 -3.13 0.64
CA GLN A 30 -8.08 -3.03 2.10
C GLN A 30 -7.60 -1.65 2.56
N ASN A 31 -6.64 -1.07 1.85
CA ASN A 31 -6.03 0.21 2.21
C ASN A 31 -6.72 1.42 1.56
N GLY A 32 -7.73 1.19 0.71
CA GLY A 32 -8.46 2.24 0.01
C GLY A 32 -7.61 3.03 -0.97
N ILE A 33 -6.67 2.36 -1.65
CA ILE A 33 -5.78 2.94 -2.65
C ILE A 33 -6.01 2.30 -4.02
N SER A 34 -5.62 3.01 -5.08
CA SER A 34 -5.64 2.45 -6.44
C SER A 34 -4.34 1.68 -6.72
N ASP A 35 -4.41 0.78 -7.70
CA ASP A 35 -3.23 0.05 -8.19
C ASP A 35 -2.14 1.02 -8.69
N ALA A 36 -2.56 2.11 -9.36
CA ALA A 36 -1.67 3.19 -9.76
C ALA A 36 -0.96 3.88 -8.59
N THR A 37 -1.57 3.90 -7.40
CA THR A 37 -0.93 4.44 -6.19
C THR A 37 0.09 3.46 -5.62
N PHE A 38 -0.17 2.16 -5.73
CA PHE A 38 0.72 1.11 -5.23
C PHE A 38 2.02 1.01 -6.06
N TYR A 39 1.95 1.20 -7.38
CA TYR A 39 3.13 1.11 -8.28
C TYR A 39 3.87 2.44 -8.51
N LYS A 40 3.51 3.51 -7.79
CA LYS A 40 4.14 4.83 -7.94
C LYS A 40 5.29 5.01 -6.96
#